data_AF-A0A1F6VPD0-F1
#
_entry.id   AF-A0A1F6VPD0-F1
#
_cell.length_a   1.000
_cell.length_b   1.000
_cell.length_c   1.000
_cell.angle_alpha   90.00
_cell.angle_beta   90.00
_cell.angle_gamma   90.00
#
_symmetry.space_group_name_H-M   'P 1'
#
loop_
_entity.id
_entity.type
_entity.pdbx_description
1 polymer ?
#
loop_
_entity_poly.entity_id
_entity_poly.type
_entity_poly.pdbx_seq_one_letter_code
_entity_poly.pdbx_strand_id
1 'polypeptide(L)'
;MLVRIKEAYRAWHIYLLNIKRLDRYTIGAKIDNEFLTILEIIFRATFAYNKLEKLSLVTQAIGKNDLLKFFLQLGWEQKTFDHTMYGQLILLLDEVGRMLGGWKKSLQEKTPTYK
;
A
#
# COMPACT_ATOMS: atom_id res chain seq x y z
N MET A 1 7.14 8.84 -0.01
CA MET A 1 6.00 7.94 -0.27
C MET A 1 6.34 6.92 -1.33
N LEU A 2 6.58 7.32 -2.60
CA LEU A 2 6.90 6.39 -3.69
C LEU A 2 8.14 5.53 -3.40
N VAL A 3 9.19 6.12 -2.81
CA VAL A 3 10.38 5.39 -2.34
C VAL A 3 10.00 4.35 -1.28
N ARG A 4 9.17 4.73 -0.31
CA ARG A 4 8.82 3.88 0.83
C ARG A 4 7.97 2.67 0.43
N ILE A 5 7.01 2.85 -0.48
CA ILE A 5 6.23 1.72 -1.02
C ILE A 5 7.10 0.80 -1.90
N LYS A 6 8.10 1.32 -2.62
CA LYS A 6 9.07 0.50 -3.35
C LYS A 6 9.92 -0.36 -2.42
N GLU A 7 10.34 0.19 -1.28
CA GLU A 7 11.05 -0.57 -0.24
C GLU A 7 10.18 -1.69 0.34
N ALA A 8 8.90 -1.39 0.64
CA ALA A 8 7.94 -2.39 1.09
C ALA A 8 7.75 -3.52 0.05
N TYR A 9 7.61 -3.15 -1.23
CA TYR A 9 7.50 -4.12 -2.32
C TYR A 9 8.76 -4.97 -2.48
N ARG A 10 9.95 -4.37 -2.38
CA ARG A 10 11.21 -5.10 -2.42
C ARG A 10 11.32 -6.11 -1.28
N ALA A 11 10.94 -5.71 -0.06
CA ALA A 11 10.89 -6.62 1.08
C ALA A 11 9.93 -7.78 0.81
N TRP A 12 8.71 -7.50 0.38
CA TRP A 12 7.71 -8.51 0.01
C TRP A 12 8.26 -9.51 -1.01
N HIS A 13 8.89 -9.02 -2.09
CA HIS A 13 9.40 -9.86 -3.15
C HIS A 13 10.51 -10.83 -2.69
N ILE A 14 11.37 -10.40 -1.76
CA ILE A 14 12.39 -11.27 -1.16
C ILE A 14 11.73 -12.42 -0.40
N TYR A 15 10.67 -12.14 0.36
CA TYR A 15 9.95 -13.16 1.11
C TYR A 15 9.08 -14.07 0.24
N LEU A 16 8.58 -13.56 -0.90
CA LEU A 16 7.76 -14.33 -1.83
C LEU A 16 8.44 -15.62 -2.28
N LEU A 17 9.77 -15.62 -2.40
CA LEU A 17 10.56 -16.79 -2.78
C LEU A 17 10.47 -17.93 -1.76
N ASN A 18 10.25 -17.62 -0.48
CA ASN A 18 10.25 -18.57 0.63
C ASN A 18 8.86 -19.11 0.99
N ILE A 19 7.79 -18.52 0.45
CA ILE A 19 6.40 -18.97 0.67
C ILE A 19 6.15 -20.28 -0.10
N LYS A 20 5.32 -21.18 0.44
CA LYS A 20 4.94 -22.45 -0.23
C LYS A 20 4.30 -22.19 -1.60
N ARG A 21 4.53 -23.09 -2.56
CA ARG A 21 4.03 -22.94 -3.94
C ARG A 21 2.53 -22.64 -4.02
N LEU A 22 1.70 -23.37 -3.27
CA LEU A 22 0.25 -23.18 -3.26
C LEU A 22 -0.11 -21.74 -2.86
N ASP A 23 0.44 -21.28 -1.74
CA ASP A 23 0.15 -19.96 -1.17
C ASP A 23 0.69 -18.81 -2.02
N ARG A 24 1.81 -19.02 -2.74
CA ARG A 24 2.34 -18.05 -3.71
C ARG A 24 1.35 -17.74 -4.82
N TYR A 25 0.64 -18.75 -5.33
CA TYR A 25 -0.33 -18.56 -6.43
C TYR A 25 -1.72 -18.12 -5.95
N THR A 26 -1.97 -18.10 -4.64
CA THR A 26 -3.24 -17.64 -4.06
C THR A 26 -3.06 -16.27 -3.41
N ILE A 27 -2.84 -16.23 -2.09
CA ILE A 27 -2.73 -15.00 -1.31
C ILE A 27 -1.49 -14.20 -1.69
N GLY A 28 -0.38 -14.88 -2.03
CA GLY A 28 0.86 -14.24 -2.47
C GLY A 28 0.67 -13.41 -3.74
N ALA A 29 0.07 -14.01 -4.78
CA ALA A 29 -0.25 -13.32 -6.02
C ALA A 29 -1.24 -12.16 -5.80
N LYS A 30 -2.20 -12.32 -4.88
CA LYS A 30 -3.13 -11.24 -4.54
C LYS A 30 -2.42 -10.06 -3.88
N ILE A 31 -1.53 -10.31 -2.92
CA ILE A 31 -0.72 -9.29 -2.23
C ILE A 31 0.21 -8.58 -3.22
N ASP A 32 0.90 -9.32 -4.08
CA ASP A 32 1.80 -8.76 -5.10
C ASP A 32 1.07 -7.78 -6.02
N ASN A 33 -0.11 -8.18 -6.52
CA ASN A 33 -0.96 -7.32 -7.34
C ASN A 33 -1.44 -6.05 -6.60
N GLU A 34 -1.79 -6.15 -5.32
CA GLU A 34 -2.19 -4.97 -4.55
C GLU A 34 -1.00 -4.01 -4.32
N PHE A 35 0.21 -4.51 -4.09
CA PHE A 35 1.42 -3.66 -4.06
C PHE A 35 1.61 -2.89 -5.37
N LEU A 36 1.53 -3.58 -6.51
CA LEU A 36 1.67 -2.97 -7.84
C LEU A 36 0.56 -1.94 -8.10
N THR A 37 -0.66 -2.23 -7.69
CA THR A 37 -1.80 -1.32 -7.80
C THR A 37 -1.57 -0.04 -7.00
N ILE A 38 -1.09 -0.14 -5.75
CA ILE A 38 -0.77 1.03 -4.92
C ILE A 38 0.34 1.87 -5.59
N LEU A 39 1.39 1.23 -6.11
CA LEU A 39 2.46 1.89 -6.85
C LEU A 39 1.92 2.66 -8.06
N GLU A 40 1.06 2.05 -8.86
CA GLU A 40 0.43 2.69 -10.02
C GLU A 40 -0.41 3.90 -9.62
N ILE A 41 -1.29 3.75 -8.62
CA ILE A 41 -2.16 4.83 -8.15
C ILE A 41 -1.34 6.00 -7.62
N ILE A 42 -0.33 5.76 -6.79
CA ILE A 42 0.54 6.83 -6.25
C ILE A 42 1.31 7.51 -7.38
N PHE A 43 1.81 6.75 -8.35
CA PHE A 43 2.49 7.31 -9.51
C PHE A 43 1.56 8.24 -10.29
N ARG A 44 0.36 7.76 -10.65
CA ARG A 44 -0.66 8.57 -11.36
C ARG A 44 -1.06 9.81 -10.57
N ALA A 45 -1.27 9.68 -9.25
CA ALA A 45 -1.60 10.80 -8.38
C ALA A 45 -0.50 11.86 -8.34
N THR A 46 0.76 11.47 -8.47
CA THR A 46 1.90 12.41 -8.46
C THR A 46 1.82 13.35 -9.66
N PHE A 47 1.46 12.83 -10.83
CA PHE A 47 1.40 13.59 -12.09
C PHE A 47 0.01 14.12 -12.44
N ALA A 48 -1.02 13.83 -11.64
CA ALA A 48 -2.36 14.39 -11.86
C ALA A 48 -2.35 15.92 -11.73
N TYR A 49 -2.91 16.61 -12.72
CA TYR A 49 -3.06 18.07 -12.72
C TYR A 49 -4.30 18.51 -11.94
N ASN A 50 -5.40 17.78 -12.08
CA ASN A 50 -6.65 18.09 -11.40
C ASN A 50 -6.57 17.71 -9.91
N LYS A 51 -6.90 18.67 -9.04
CA LYS A 51 -6.88 18.49 -7.59
C LYS A 51 -7.89 17.46 -7.08
N LEU A 52 -9.10 17.44 -7.63
CA LEU A 52 -10.15 16.47 -7.25
C LEU A 52 -9.76 15.06 -7.68
N GLU A 53 -9.19 14.92 -8.88
CA GLU A 53 -8.64 13.66 -9.37
C GLU A 53 -7.50 13.19 -8.45
N LYS A 54 -6.55 14.07 -8.11
CA LYS A 54 -5.47 13.77 -7.19
C LYS A 54 -5.98 13.32 -5.81
N LEU A 55 -6.98 14.02 -5.25
CA LEU A 55 -7.60 13.65 -3.99
C LEU A 55 -8.29 12.28 -4.05
N SER A 56 -8.98 11.98 -5.16
CA SER A 56 -9.59 10.68 -5.42
C SER A 56 -8.54 9.58 -5.48
N LEU A 57 -7.49 9.76 -6.26
CA LEU A 57 -6.40 8.77 -6.38
C LEU A 57 -5.69 8.53 -5.04
N VAL A 58 -5.37 9.59 -4.28
CA VAL A 58 -4.76 9.44 -2.96
C VAL A 58 -5.71 8.69 -2.00
N THR A 59 -7.02 8.96 -2.06
CA THR A 59 -8.00 8.25 -1.23
C THR A 59 -8.09 6.77 -1.62
N GLN A 60 -8.03 6.45 -2.91
CA GLN A 60 -7.97 5.07 -3.39
C GLN A 60 -6.69 4.37 -2.92
N ALA A 61 -5.53 5.03 -2.98
CA ALA A 61 -4.28 4.48 -2.50
C ALA A 61 -4.31 4.16 -0.99
N ILE A 62 -4.98 4.99 -0.18
CA ILE A 62 -5.18 4.72 1.26
C ILE A 62 -5.99 3.43 1.45
N GLY A 63 -7.16 3.32 0.81
CA GLY A 63 -8.00 2.13 0.93
C GLY A 63 -7.29 0.86 0.46
N LYS A 64 -6.48 0.97 -0.60
CA LYS A 64 -5.65 -0.13 -1.10
C LYS A 64 -4.54 -0.51 -0.13
N ASN A 65 -3.88 0.45 0.50
CA ASN A 65 -2.88 0.19 1.54
C ASN A 65 -3.48 -0.53 2.75
N ASP A 66 -4.69 -0.15 3.17
CA ASP A 66 -5.37 -0.82 4.28
C ASP A 66 -5.81 -2.25 3.90
N LEU A 67 -6.30 -2.44 2.68
CA LEU A 67 -6.62 -3.77 2.14
C LEU A 67 -5.38 -4.68 2.06
N LEU A 68 -4.23 -4.12 1.68
CA LEU A 68 -2.96 -4.84 1.65
C LEU A 68 -2.53 -5.30 3.05
N LYS A 69 -2.66 -4.43 4.06
CA LYS A 69 -2.40 -4.82 5.46
C LYS A 69 -3.34 -5.92 5.93
N PHE A 70 -4.61 -5.86 5.56
CA PHE A 70 -5.58 -6.92 5.85
C PHE A 70 -5.17 -8.28 5.25
N PHE A 71 -4.76 -8.32 3.98
CA PHE A 71 -4.29 -9.58 3.37
C PHE A 71 -3.01 -10.12 4.02
N LEU A 72 -2.09 -9.24 4.42
CA LEU A 72 -0.91 -9.65 5.17
C LEU A 72 -1.27 -10.25 6.53
N GLN A 73 -2.24 -9.65 7.23
CA GLN A 73 -2.75 -10.19 8.50
C GLN A 73 -3.38 -11.57 8.28
N LEU A 74 -4.23 -11.73 7.25
CA LEU A 74 -4.87 -13.01 6.94
C LEU A 74 -3.84 -14.12 6.70
N GLY A 75 -2.79 -13.85 5.92
CA GLY A 75 -1.75 -14.86 5.66
C GLY A 75 -0.88 -15.15 6.88
N TRP A 76 -0.70 -14.18 7.78
CA TRP A 76 -0.04 -14.41 9.06
C TRP A 76 -0.89 -15.28 10.01
N GLU A 77 -2.19 -15.01 10.12
CA GLU A 77 -3.14 -15.81 10.89
C GLU A 77 -3.21 -17.27 10.40
N GLN A 78 -3.10 -17.48 9.09
CA GLN A 78 -3.04 -18.81 8.47
C GLN A 78 -1.65 -19.48 8.55
N LYS A 79 -0.67 -18.82 9.19
CA LYS A 79 0.73 -19.28 9.30
C LYS A 79 1.41 -19.50 7.94
N THR A 80 0.90 -18.85 6.90
CA THR A 80 1.56 -18.75 5.59
C THR A 80 2.80 -17.87 5.68
N PHE A 81 2.73 -16.86 6.55
CA PHE A 81 3.73 -15.82 6.76
C PHE A 81 4.33 -15.94 8.15
N ASP A 82 5.65 -15.82 8.26
CA ASP A 82 6.29 -15.73 9.57
C ASP A 82 6.08 -14.35 10.22
N HIS A 83 6.24 -14.30 11.54
CA HIS A 83 5.99 -13.09 12.31
C HIS A 83 6.97 -11.95 11.98
N THR A 84 8.20 -12.29 11.60
CA THR A 84 9.26 -11.33 11.26
C THR A 84 8.92 -10.61 9.96
N MET A 85 8.55 -11.35 8.92
CA MET A 85 8.08 -10.81 7.65
C MET A 85 6.86 -9.93 7.87
N TYR A 86 5.84 -10.46 8.56
CA TYR A 86 4.61 -9.72 8.81
C TYR A 86 4.90 -8.40 9.52
N GLY A 87 5.67 -8.42 10.62
CA GLY A 87 6.04 -7.23 11.37
C GLY A 87 6.80 -6.21 10.53
N GLN A 88 7.79 -6.65 9.74
CA GLN A 88 8.54 -5.74 8.87
C GLN A 88 7.65 -5.07 7.84
N LEU A 89 6.77 -5.82 7.15
CA LEU A 89 5.90 -5.28 6.11
C LEU A 89 4.86 -4.32 6.68
N ILE A 90 4.24 -4.65 7.82
CA ILE A 90 3.26 -3.77 8.47
C ILE A 90 3.88 -2.44 8.87
N LEU A 91 5.09 -2.44 9.44
CA LEU A 91 5.79 -1.20 9.80
C LEU A 91 6.02 -0.28 8.59
N LEU A 92 6.43 -0.86 7.46
CA LEU A 92 6.62 -0.12 6.21
C LEU A 92 5.30 0.44 5.68
N LEU A 93 4.23 -0.36 5.70
CA LEU A 93 2.90 0.03 5.20
C LEU A 93 2.19 1.05 6.10
N ASP A 94 2.44 1.03 7.40
CA ASP A 94 1.93 2.04 8.32
C ASP A 94 2.60 3.40 8.08
N GLU A 95 3.90 3.40 7.76
CA GLU A 95 4.57 4.63 7.36
C GLU A 95 4.03 5.16 6.02
N VAL A 96 3.82 4.28 5.04
CA VAL A 96 3.16 4.64 3.77
C VAL A 96 1.77 5.23 4.03
N GLY A 97 0.98 4.62 4.91
CA GLY A 97 -0.34 5.10 5.33
C GLY A 97 -0.29 6.50 5.96
N ARG A 98 0.67 6.75 6.86
CA ARG A 98 0.87 8.09 7.45
C ARG A 98 1.21 9.13 6.39
N MET A 99 2.10 8.80 5.44
CA MET A 99 2.44 9.72 4.35
C MET A 99 1.24 10.01 3.45
N LEU A 100 0.43 8.99 3.11
CA LEU A 100 -0.78 9.14 2.31
C LEU A 100 -1.83 10.01 3.01
N GLY A 101 -2.04 9.78 4.32
CA GLY A 101 -2.94 10.59 5.14
C GLY A 101 -2.51 12.05 5.21
N GLY A 102 -1.21 12.32 5.40
CA GLY A 102 -0.65 13.67 5.35
C GLY A 102 -0.86 14.35 3.99
N TRP A 103 -0.65 13.61 2.89
CA TRP A 103 -0.89 14.12 1.54
C TRP A 103 -2.36 14.47 1.31
N LYS A 104 -3.29 13.59 1.72
CA LYS A 104 -4.73 13.83 1.64
C LYS A 104 -5.14 15.11 2.37
N LYS A 105 -4.69 15.29 3.62
CA LYS A 105 -4.98 16.49 4.41
C LYS A 105 -4.47 17.76 3.73
N SER A 106 -3.23 17.76 3.24
CA SER A 106 -2.66 18.90 2.52
C SER A 106 -3.44 19.27 1.25
N LEU A 107 -4.00 18.27 0.54
CA LEU A 107 -4.87 18.52 -0.60
C LEU A 107 -6.21 19.12 -0.15
N GLN A 108 -6.80 18.69 0.96
CA GLN A 108 -8.07 19.22 1.46
C GLN A 108 -7.94 20.67 1.96
N GLU A 109 -6.87 21.00 2.68
CA GLU A 109 -6.64 22.34 3.25
C GLU A 109 -6.44 23.44 2.19
N LYS A 110 -5.85 23.11 1.04
CA LYS A 110 -5.68 24.04 -0.09
C LYS A 110 -6.99 24.35 -0.84
N THR A 111 -8.15 24.00 -0.30
CA THR A 111 -9.45 24.26 -0.92
C THR A 111 -9.96 25.55 -0.31
N PRO A 112 -10.18 26.63 -1.08
CA PRO A 112 -10.87 27.79 -0.52
C PRO A 112 -12.24 27.29 -0.08
N THR A 113 -12.47 27.31 1.23
CA THR A 113 -13.81 27.15 1.79
C THR A 113 -14.53 28.41 1.34
N TYR A 114 -15.38 28.31 0.31
CA TYR A 114 -16.36 29.37 0.06
C TYR A 114 -17.25 29.41 1.32
N LYS A 115 -16.97 30.39 2.18
CA LYS A 115 -17.89 30.86 3.21
C LYS A 115 -18.92 31.77 2.55
#